data_AF-A0A0F9SBS9-F1
#
_entry.id   AF-A0A0F9SBS9-F1
#
_cell.length_a   1.000
_cell.length_b   1.000
_cell.length_c   1.000
_cell.angle_alpha   90.00
_cell.angle_beta   90.00
_cell.angle_gamma   90.00
#
_symmetry.space_group_name_H-M   'P 1'
#
loop_
_entity.id
_entity.type
_entity.pdbx_description
1 polymer ?
#
loop_
_entity_poly.entity_id
_entity_poly.type
_entity_poly.pdbx_seq_one_letter_code
_entity_poly.pdbx_strand_id
1 'polypeptide(L)'
;MEAGQSRADMVHVFGKDRSKDLKESNPYGIPTTNANIQAPLASLNVLYERMPKTAGCEQCQQQNGKDSFWCCQIICPSMYYVEFLNVWAEVQKWNMKKRLPIILRAIKTYLSNKDSKGCIFYDNKCLVYNQRPINCRFYGVISQSSWDKRTTALKERYKDQELSEDFQRKLTQCDLVSNDDGTECIPEDTEQRWFEHTTGCEARIGINPLTILEHDSPKGSYRTFHDHIMLEFVDTVALSQLTKIKMSLPTEEDINAFADALFEKTKENLK
;
A
#
# COMPACT_ATOMS: atom_id res chain seq x y z
N MET A 1 -11.71 29.18 -12.29
CA MET A 1 -12.58 28.40 -11.39
C MET A 1 -12.28 28.86 -9.97
N GLU A 2 -13.28 29.35 -9.26
CA GLU A 2 -13.12 29.87 -7.89
C GLU A 2 -12.76 28.74 -6.93
N ALA A 3 -11.51 28.75 -6.43
CA ALA A 3 -10.92 27.72 -5.56
C ALA A 3 -11.58 27.61 -4.16
N GLY A 4 -12.60 28.42 -3.88
CA GLY A 4 -13.30 28.45 -2.59
C GLY A 4 -14.43 27.43 -2.46
N GLN A 5 -15.05 27.03 -3.57
CA GLN A 5 -16.33 26.29 -3.50
C GLN A 5 -16.17 24.76 -3.40
N SER A 6 -14.99 24.20 -3.71
CA SER A 6 -14.75 22.73 -3.62
C SER A 6 -14.31 22.22 -2.23
N ARG A 7 -13.90 23.12 -1.32
CA ARG A 7 -13.36 22.73 0.01
C ARG A 7 -14.44 22.39 1.04
N ALA A 8 -15.67 22.87 0.86
CA ALA A 8 -16.76 22.65 1.81
C ALA A 8 -17.34 21.22 1.70
N ASP A 9 -17.43 20.66 0.50
CA ASP A 9 -18.20 19.42 0.23
C ASP A 9 -17.47 18.11 0.57
N MET A 10 -16.15 18.14 0.80
CA MET A 10 -15.35 16.95 1.11
C MET A 10 -15.45 16.42 2.56
N VAL A 11 -16.32 16.99 3.41
CA VAL A 11 -16.44 16.60 4.83
C VAL A 11 -17.08 15.23 5.02
N HIS A 12 -17.91 14.80 4.07
CA HIS A 12 -18.60 13.52 4.15
C HIS A 12 -17.69 12.30 3.91
N VAL A 13 -16.42 12.51 3.55
CA VAL A 13 -15.51 11.46 3.07
C VAL A 13 -14.96 10.59 4.21
N PHE A 14 -14.78 11.13 5.42
CA PHE A 14 -14.05 10.43 6.50
C PHE A 14 -14.79 10.32 7.84
N GLY A 15 -16.04 10.81 7.92
CA GLY A 15 -16.78 10.94 9.19
C GLY A 15 -17.98 10.01 9.40
N LYS A 16 -18.43 9.26 8.38
CA LYS A 16 -19.46 8.25 8.63
C LYS A 16 -18.81 7.04 9.30
N ASP A 17 -19.29 6.69 10.48
CA ASP A 17 -19.09 5.36 11.07
C ASP A 17 -19.69 4.32 10.11
N ARG A 18 -18.88 3.88 9.14
CA ARG A 18 -19.27 2.89 8.13
C ARG A 18 -19.43 1.49 8.72
N SER A 19 -19.29 1.32 10.05
CA SER A 19 -19.69 0.06 10.70
C SER A 19 -21.18 -0.26 10.49
N LYS A 20 -22.01 0.75 10.16
CA LYS A 20 -23.45 0.59 9.90
C LYS A 20 -23.85 0.69 8.42
N ASP A 21 -23.02 1.31 7.57
CA ASP A 21 -23.25 1.53 6.14
C ASP A 21 -22.09 0.96 5.30
N LEU A 22 -21.70 -0.30 5.54
CA LEU A 22 -20.91 -1.03 4.54
C LEU A 22 -21.77 -1.07 3.28
N LYS A 23 -21.34 -0.41 2.21
CA LYS A 23 -21.87 -0.68 0.87
C LYS A 23 -21.94 -2.20 0.73
N GLU A 24 -23.06 -2.73 0.24
CA GLU A 24 -23.25 -4.18 0.04
C GLU A 24 -22.13 -4.82 -0.79
N SER A 25 -21.32 -4.01 -1.48
CA SER A 25 -20.04 -4.40 -2.04
C SER A 25 -18.93 -3.35 -1.84
N ASN A 26 -17.73 -3.85 -1.56
CA ASN A 26 -16.48 -3.09 -1.59
C ASN A 26 -16.09 -2.74 -3.06
N PRO A 27 -14.95 -2.08 -3.36
CA PRO A 27 -14.61 -1.71 -4.74
C PRO A 27 -14.40 -2.90 -5.69
N TYR A 28 -14.35 -4.12 -5.15
CA TYR A 28 -14.21 -5.38 -5.87
C TYR A 28 -15.52 -6.17 -6.01
N GLY A 29 -16.65 -5.60 -5.58
CA GLY A 29 -17.93 -6.30 -5.71
C GLY A 29 -18.15 -7.38 -4.65
N ILE A 30 -17.32 -7.46 -3.59
CA ILE A 30 -17.38 -8.54 -2.60
C ILE A 30 -17.89 -8.05 -1.23
N PRO A 31 -18.65 -8.89 -0.50
CA PRO A 31 -19.06 -8.61 0.87
C PRO A 31 -17.93 -8.88 1.85
N THR A 32 -17.37 -7.83 2.47
CA THR A 32 -16.28 -7.89 3.46
C THR A 32 -16.79 -8.08 4.90
N THR A 33 -17.70 -9.03 5.11
CA THR A 33 -18.20 -9.35 6.45
C THR A 33 -17.18 -10.18 7.24
N ASN A 34 -17.25 -10.14 8.57
CA ASN A 34 -16.41 -10.98 9.44
C ASN A 34 -16.49 -12.48 9.06
N ALA A 35 -17.67 -12.96 8.69
CA ALA A 35 -17.88 -14.35 8.30
C ALA A 35 -17.05 -14.74 7.06
N ASN A 36 -16.87 -13.82 6.11
CA ASN A 36 -16.16 -14.09 4.86
C ASN A 36 -14.65 -13.86 4.96
N ILE A 37 -14.22 -12.87 5.76
CA ILE A 37 -12.79 -12.47 5.77
C ILE A 37 -11.98 -13.16 6.86
N GLN A 38 -12.58 -13.61 7.97
CA GLN A 38 -11.81 -14.12 9.11
C GLN A 38 -10.98 -15.37 8.78
N ALA A 39 -11.57 -16.38 8.13
CA ALA A 39 -10.85 -17.61 7.81
C ALA A 39 -9.70 -17.37 6.80
N PRO A 40 -9.89 -16.62 5.70
CA PRO A 40 -8.78 -16.25 4.80
C PRO A 40 -7.68 -15.45 5.49
N LEU A 41 -8.02 -14.48 6.36
CA LEU A 41 -7.04 -13.69 7.11
C LEU A 41 -6.26 -14.56 8.12
N ALA A 42 -6.92 -15.50 8.80
CA ALA A 42 -6.25 -16.46 9.67
C ALA A 42 -5.28 -17.35 8.87
N SER A 43 -5.72 -17.86 7.72
CA SER A 43 -4.88 -18.66 6.81
C SER A 43 -3.67 -17.86 6.29
N LEU A 44 -3.84 -16.55 6.03
CA LEU A 44 -2.75 -15.67 5.62
C LEU A 44 -1.75 -15.45 6.77
N ASN A 45 -2.23 -15.25 8.00
CA ASN A 45 -1.35 -15.08 9.15
C ASN A 45 -0.54 -16.34 9.46
N VAL A 46 -1.15 -17.53 9.35
CA VAL A 46 -0.43 -18.82 9.49
C VAL A 46 0.67 -18.95 8.43
N LEU A 47 0.44 -18.51 7.19
CA LEU A 47 1.49 -18.46 6.16
C LEU A 47 2.62 -17.52 6.60
N TYR A 48 2.29 -16.29 6.99
CA TYR A 48 3.28 -15.28 7.36
C TYR A 48 4.09 -15.60 8.62
N GLU A 49 3.53 -16.35 9.55
CA GLU A 49 4.23 -16.87 10.73
C GLU A 49 5.28 -17.93 10.38
N ARG A 50 5.11 -18.63 9.25
CA ARG A 50 6.05 -19.65 8.76
C ARG A 50 7.14 -19.08 7.85
N MET A 51 6.98 -17.85 7.38
CA MET A 51 8.02 -17.18 6.61
C MET A 51 9.17 -16.80 7.56
N PRO A 52 10.44 -16.95 7.14
CA PRO A 52 11.58 -16.42 7.89
C PRO A 52 11.34 -14.95 8.20
N LYS A 53 11.69 -14.50 9.42
CA LYS A 53 11.66 -13.05 9.65
C LYS A 53 12.86 -12.46 8.92
N THR A 54 12.76 -11.18 8.63
CA THR A 54 13.88 -10.47 8.03
C THR A 54 14.53 -9.56 9.05
N ALA A 55 15.84 -9.40 8.96
CA ALA A 55 16.65 -8.51 9.77
C ALA A 55 17.32 -7.45 8.88
N GLY A 56 18.08 -6.53 9.47
CA GLY A 56 18.97 -5.61 8.77
C GLY A 56 18.36 -4.27 8.36
N CYS A 57 17.03 -4.12 8.40
CA CYS A 57 16.39 -2.80 8.23
C CYS A 57 16.88 -1.80 9.29
N GLU A 58 17.14 -2.23 10.51
CA GLU A 58 17.71 -1.43 11.60
C GLU A 58 19.15 -0.97 11.29
N GLN A 59 19.90 -1.74 10.51
CA GLN A 59 21.26 -1.40 10.10
C GLN A 59 21.28 -0.31 9.03
N CYS A 60 20.18 -0.12 8.28
CA CYS A 60 20.06 0.97 7.32
C CYS A 60 20.33 2.34 7.94
N GLN A 61 19.98 2.56 9.21
CA GLN A 61 20.24 3.83 9.87
C GLN A 61 21.74 4.08 10.08
N GLN A 62 22.48 3.04 10.45
CA GLN A 62 23.93 3.12 10.68
C GLN A 62 24.70 3.25 9.36
N GLN A 63 24.27 2.53 8.32
CA GLN A 63 25.01 2.44 7.07
C GLN A 63 24.66 3.56 6.08
N ASN A 64 23.39 3.97 6.01
CA ASN A 64 22.91 4.92 5.00
C ASN A 64 22.60 6.31 5.57
N GLY A 65 22.65 6.50 6.89
CA GLY A 65 22.40 7.79 7.53
C GLY A 65 21.04 8.39 7.13
N LYS A 66 21.07 9.47 6.33
CA LYS A 66 19.85 10.15 5.84
C LYS A 66 19.05 9.29 4.85
N ASP A 67 19.70 8.38 4.14
CA ASP A 67 19.10 7.41 3.22
C ASP A 67 18.65 6.10 3.92
N SER A 68 18.52 6.14 5.25
CA SER A 68 18.01 5.01 6.00
C SER A 68 16.59 4.64 5.58
N PHE A 69 16.31 3.33 5.50
CA PHE A 69 15.02 2.81 5.05
C PHE A 69 14.60 3.30 3.66
N TRP A 70 15.56 3.63 2.77
CA TRP A 70 15.29 4.15 1.43
C TRP A 70 14.23 3.33 0.69
N CYS A 71 14.25 1.99 0.79
CA CYS A 71 13.27 1.11 0.15
C CYS A 71 11.82 1.47 0.52
N CYS A 72 11.55 1.85 1.78
CA CYS A 72 10.24 2.33 2.23
C CYS A 72 9.98 3.78 1.82
N GLN A 73 11.01 4.60 1.64
CA GLN A 73 10.88 5.99 1.19
C GLN A 73 10.50 6.09 -0.29
N ILE A 74 10.96 5.15 -1.12
CA ILE A 74 10.78 5.22 -2.57
C ILE A 74 9.75 4.20 -3.10
N ILE A 75 9.57 3.05 -2.45
CA ILE A 75 8.70 1.97 -2.94
C ILE A 75 7.54 1.71 -1.97
N CYS A 76 6.35 1.59 -2.53
CA CYS A 76 5.20 0.93 -1.91
C CYS A 76 4.84 -0.27 -2.80
N PRO A 77 5.27 -1.51 -2.47
CA PRO A 77 4.97 -2.66 -3.31
C PRO A 77 3.46 -2.88 -3.44
N SER A 78 3.03 -3.39 -4.59
CA SER A 78 1.65 -3.87 -4.77
C SER A 78 1.38 -5.06 -3.86
N MET A 79 0.12 -5.28 -3.53
CA MET A 79 -0.35 -6.37 -2.68
C MET A 79 -1.79 -6.73 -3.05
N TYR A 80 -2.17 -7.95 -2.69
CA TYR A 80 -3.55 -8.42 -2.84
C TYR A 80 -4.46 -7.76 -1.81
N TYR A 81 -5.76 -7.70 -2.09
CA TYR A 81 -6.71 -7.04 -1.22
C TYR A 81 -6.82 -7.72 0.16
N VAL A 82 -6.67 -9.04 0.23
CA VAL A 82 -6.60 -9.80 1.49
C VAL A 82 -5.42 -9.36 2.37
N GLU A 83 -4.28 -9.00 1.77
CA GLU A 83 -3.12 -8.48 2.48
C GLU A 83 -3.39 -7.05 2.98
N PHE A 84 -4.04 -6.22 2.16
CA PHE A 84 -4.53 -4.91 2.57
C PHE A 84 -5.47 -5.02 3.78
N LEU A 85 -6.46 -5.92 3.74
CA LEU A 85 -7.37 -6.14 4.85
C LEU A 85 -6.63 -6.58 6.12
N ASN A 86 -5.62 -7.45 6.00
CA ASN A 86 -4.82 -7.91 7.14
C ASN A 86 -4.05 -6.76 7.82
N VAL A 87 -3.37 -5.93 7.02
CA VAL A 87 -2.67 -4.74 7.53
C VAL A 87 -3.67 -3.73 8.09
N TRP A 88 -4.79 -3.51 7.39
CA TRP A 88 -5.79 -2.54 7.81
C TRP A 88 -6.47 -2.94 9.13
N ALA A 89 -6.67 -4.23 9.38
CA ALA A 89 -7.15 -4.73 10.67
C ALA A 89 -6.23 -4.32 11.84
N GLU A 90 -4.92 -4.24 11.63
CA GLU A 90 -3.98 -3.71 12.63
C GLU A 90 -4.10 -2.19 12.77
N VAL A 91 -4.19 -1.46 11.66
CA VAL A 91 -4.39 0.01 11.65
C VAL A 91 -5.70 0.41 12.34
N GLN A 92 -6.74 -0.43 12.26
CA GLN A 92 -8.02 -0.22 12.94
C GLN A 92 -7.92 -0.28 14.47
N LYS A 93 -6.87 -0.89 15.03
CA LYS A 93 -6.62 -0.88 16.47
C LYS A 93 -6.00 0.44 16.93
N TRP A 94 -5.48 1.25 16.00
CA TRP A 94 -4.85 2.54 16.32
C TRP A 94 -5.90 3.62 16.55
N ASN A 95 -5.58 4.57 17.43
CA ASN A 95 -6.39 5.77 17.59
C ASN A 95 -6.38 6.65 16.33
N MET A 96 -7.36 7.56 16.24
CA MET A 96 -7.52 8.41 15.06
C MET A 96 -6.30 9.31 14.80
N LYS A 97 -5.61 9.78 15.85
CA LYS A 97 -4.39 10.60 15.74
C LYS A 97 -3.28 9.88 14.96
N LYS A 98 -3.15 8.55 15.11
CA LYS A 98 -2.17 7.74 14.38
C LYS A 98 -2.69 7.28 13.01
N ARG A 99 -4.01 7.07 12.86
CA ARG A 99 -4.63 6.60 11.61
C ARG A 99 -4.76 7.70 10.55
N LEU A 100 -5.16 8.90 10.95
CA LEU A 100 -5.42 10.01 10.04
C LEU A 100 -4.19 10.37 9.16
N PRO A 101 -2.95 10.44 9.70
CA PRO A 101 -1.77 10.65 8.86
C PRO A 101 -1.57 9.61 7.75
N ILE A 102 -1.95 8.34 7.96
CA ILE A 102 -1.86 7.30 6.93
C ILE A 102 -2.81 7.58 5.77
N ILE A 103 -4.06 7.95 6.09
CA ILE A 103 -5.07 8.30 5.10
C ILE A 103 -4.63 9.54 4.31
N LEU A 104 -4.14 10.57 5.00
CA LEU A 104 -3.65 11.78 4.35
C LEU A 104 -2.44 11.50 3.45
N ARG A 105 -1.49 10.66 3.89
CA ARG A 105 -0.38 10.23 3.03
C ARG A 105 -0.88 9.51 1.78
N ALA A 106 -1.90 8.66 1.87
CA ALA A 106 -2.48 8.02 0.69
C ALA A 106 -3.08 9.04 -0.30
N ILE A 107 -3.79 10.05 0.20
CA ILE A 107 -4.32 11.15 -0.63
C ILE A 107 -3.18 11.94 -1.29
N LYS A 108 -2.13 12.29 -0.52
CA LYS A 108 -0.95 12.97 -1.06
C LYS A 108 -0.27 12.15 -2.16
N THR A 109 -0.08 10.85 -1.92
CA THR A 109 0.49 9.91 -2.90
C THR A 109 -0.40 9.75 -4.14
N TYR A 110 -1.72 9.80 -3.98
CA TYR A 110 -2.66 9.78 -5.10
C TYR A 110 -2.51 11.04 -5.97
N LEU A 111 -2.46 12.22 -5.34
CA LEU A 111 -2.35 13.53 -6.02
C LEU A 111 -0.96 13.79 -6.60
N SER A 112 0.10 13.19 -6.04
CA SER A 112 1.47 13.40 -6.51
C SER A 112 1.71 12.77 -7.88
N ASN A 113 2.48 13.51 -8.70
CA ASN A 113 2.94 13.11 -10.02
C ASN A 113 4.35 12.49 -10.01
N LYS A 114 4.93 12.29 -8.82
CA LYS A 114 6.21 11.59 -8.68
C LYS A 114 6.09 10.15 -9.19
N ASP A 115 7.10 9.72 -9.93
CA ASP A 115 7.32 8.34 -10.33
C ASP A 115 7.65 7.45 -9.11
N SER A 116 8.30 8.04 -8.11
CA SER A 116 8.59 7.46 -6.80
C SER A 116 7.48 7.75 -5.79
N LYS A 117 6.89 6.69 -5.24
CA LYS A 117 5.75 6.75 -4.31
C LYS A 117 6.07 5.86 -3.12
N GLY A 118 6.69 6.48 -2.13
CA GLY A 118 7.03 5.83 -0.87
C GLY A 118 5.85 5.18 -0.17
N CYS A 119 6.18 4.25 0.72
CA CYS A 119 5.21 3.59 1.57
C CYS A 119 4.57 4.58 2.55
N ILE A 120 3.24 4.62 2.56
CA ILE A 120 2.48 5.50 3.47
C ILE A 120 2.68 5.17 4.96
N PHE A 121 3.18 3.98 5.28
CA PHE A 121 3.52 3.53 6.63
C PHE A 121 4.96 3.86 7.05
N TYR A 122 5.72 4.54 6.21
CA TYR A 122 7.06 5.01 6.58
C TYR A 122 6.97 6.19 7.56
N ASP A 123 7.59 6.06 8.73
CA ASP A 123 7.78 7.13 9.71
C ASP A 123 9.06 6.86 10.50
N ASN A 124 10.21 7.17 9.90
CA ASN A 124 11.56 6.73 10.30
C ASN A 124 11.78 5.21 10.34
N LYS A 125 10.70 4.41 10.38
CA LYS A 125 10.65 2.96 10.22
C LYS A 125 9.25 2.56 9.74
N CYS A 126 9.07 1.28 9.39
CA CYS A 126 7.75 0.78 9.01
C CYS A 126 6.83 0.66 10.24
N LEU A 127 5.69 1.36 10.21
CA LEU A 127 4.70 1.34 11.30
C LEU A 127 3.91 0.03 11.42
N VAL A 128 3.93 -0.82 10.39
CA VAL A 128 3.21 -2.10 10.31
C VAL A 128 4.17 -3.26 9.99
N TYR A 129 5.41 -3.19 10.46
CA TYR A 129 6.47 -4.12 10.06
C TYR A 129 6.06 -5.59 10.20
N ASN A 130 5.43 -5.97 11.32
CA ASN A 130 5.02 -7.36 11.56
C ASN A 130 3.85 -7.84 10.68
N GLN A 131 3.06 -6.91 10.15
CA GLN A 131 1.91 -7.17 9.28
C GLN A 131 2.21 -6.91 7.81
N ARG A 132 3.47 -6.61 7.47
CA ARG A 132 3.88 -6.26 6.09
C ARG A 132 3.44 -7.34 5.08
N PRO A 133 3.01 -6.93 3.86
CA PRO A 133 2.56 -7.84 2.80
C PRO A 133 3.73 -8.69 2.28
N ILE A 134 3.41 -9.73 1.51
CA ILE A 134 4.33 -10.75 1.04
C ILE A 134 5.51 -10.14 0.26
N ASN A 135 5.27 -9.14 -0.58
CA ASN A 135 6.34 -8.46 -1.32
C ASN A 135 7.34 -7.73 -0.42
N CYS A 136 6.89 -7.17 0.69
CA CYS A 136 7.78 -6.56 1.68
C CYS A 136 8.54 -7.63 2.50
N ARG A 137 8.01 -8.85 2.61
CA ARG A 137 8.71 -9.98 3.25
C ARG A 137 9.76 -10.59 2.34
N PHE A 138 9.54 -10.55 1.03
CA PHE A 138 10.48 -11.03 0.00
C PHE A 138 11.62 -10.08 -0.30
N TYR A 139 11.45 -8.81 0.01
CA TYR A 139 12.46 -7.80 -0.28
C TYR A 139 13.76 -8.11 0.46
N GLY A 140 14.86 -8.29 -0.28
CA GLY A 140 16.17 -8.64 0.28
C GLY A 140 16.47 -10.14 0.40
N VAL A 141 15.46 -11.01 0.35
CA VAL A 141 15.61 -12.43 0.73
C VAL A 141 15.21 -13.45 -0.34
N ILE A 142 14.81 -12.99 -1.53
CA ILE A 142 14.62 -13.85 -2.71
C ILE A 142 15.88 -13.87 -3.58
N SER A 143 15.97 -14.87 -4.48
CA SER A 143 17.09 -14.99 -5.43
C SER A 143 17.18 -13.77 -6.36
N GLN A 144 18.39 -13.46 -6.83
CA GLN A 144 18.61 -12.43 -7.84
C GLN A 144 17.81 -12.72 -9.12
N SER A 145 17.68 -14.00 -9.52
CA SER A 145 16.89 -14.38 -10.69
C SER A 145 15.40 -14.04 -10.52
N SER A 146 14.81 -14.33 -9.36
CA SER A 146 13.44 -13.92 -9.02
C SER A 146 13.27 -12.40 -9.01
N TRP A 147 14.25 -11.67 -8.44
CA TRP A 147 14.25 -10.21 -8.42
C TRP A 147 14.33 -9.61 -9.83
N ASP A 148 15.21 -10.13 -10.69
CA ASP A 148 15.41 -9.68 -12.06
C ASP A 148 14.14 -9.86 -12.91
N LYS A 149 13.42 -10.97 -12.74
CA LYS A 149 12.12 -11.19 -13.40
C LYS A 149 11.13 -10.08 -13.05
N ARG A 150 11.04 -9.70 -11.76
CA ARG A 150 10.14 -8.64 -11.27
C ARG A 150 10.52 -7.27 -11.80
N THR A 151 11.80 -6.92 -11.74
CA THR A 151 12.30 -5.61 -12.19
C THR A 151 12.31 -5.47 -13.71
N THR A 152 12.49 -6.55 -14.46
CA THR A 152 12.37 -6.54 -15.94
C THR A 152 10.95 -6.18 -16.37
N ALA A 153 9.93 -6.80 -15.77
CA ALA A 153 8.53 -6.46 -16.05
C ALA A 153 8.18 -5.02 -15.62
N LEU A 154 8.87 -4.47 -14.62
CA LEU A 154 8.73 -3.07 -14.24
C LEU A 154 9.41 -2.15 -15.27
N LYS A 155 10.65 -2.43 -15.67
CA LYS A 155 11.39 -1.65 -16.68
C LYS A 155 10.62 -1.55 -17.99
N GLU A 156 10.06 -2.67 -18.46
CA GLU A 156 9.27 -2.69 -19.70
C GLU A 156 8.05 -1.75 -19.65
N ARG A 157 7.40 -1.65 -18.50
CA ARG A 157 6.23 -0.76 -18.31
C ARG A 157 6.57 0.72 -18.35
N TYR A 158 7.82 1.09 -18.08
CA TYR A 158 8.29 2.47 -18.03
C TYR A 158 9.36 2.77 -19.08
N LYS A 159 9.51 1.92 -20.12
CA LYS A 159 10.57 2.03 -21.12
C LYS A 159 10.58 3.35 -21.90
N ASP A 160 9.43 3.99 -22.03
CA ASP A 160 9.25 5.26 -22.77
C ASP A 160 9.32 6.49 -21.85
N GLN A 161 9.72 6.32 -20.59
CA GLN A 161 9.80 7.39 -19.58
C GLN A 161 11.24 7.61 -19.13
N GLU A 162 11.61 8.87 -18.95
CA GLU A 162 12.86 9.22 -18.26
C GLU A 162 12.70 8.90 -16.77
N LEU A 163 13.48 7.93 -16.30
CA LEU A 163 13.38 7.40 -14.93
C LEU A 163 14.26 8.22 -13.99
N SER A 164 13.70 8.69 -12.88
CA SER A 164 14.51 9.35 -11.84
C SER A 164 15.55 8.39 -11.24
N GLU A 165 16.58 8.96 -10.59
CA GLU A 165 17.53 8.17 -9.79
C GLU A 165 16.82 7.34 -8.71
N ASP A 166 15.77 7.89 -8.09
CA ASP A 166 14.93 7.16 -7.14
C ASP A 166 14.24 5.97 -7.79
N PHE A 167 13.75 6.11 -9.02
CA PHE A 167 13.19 4.98 -9.76
C PHE A 167 14.25 3.92 -10.05
N GLN A 168 15.46 4.30 -10.44
CA GLN A 168 16.56 3.35 -10.63
C GLN A 168 16.91 2.60 -9.35
N ARG A 169 16.90 3.29 -8.19
CA ARG A 169 17.04 2.64 -6.89
C ARG A 169 15.93 1.62 -6.62
N LYS A 170 14.70 1.79 -7.13
CA LYS A 170 13.64 0.76 -7.01
C LYS A 170 14.00 -0.56 -7.68
N LEU A 171 14.91 -0.54 -8.64
CA LEU A 171 15.32 -1.71 -9.40
C LEU A 171 16.42 -2.50 -8.69
N THR A 172 16.94 -2.00 -7.56
CA THR A 172 17.92 -2.70 -6.74
C THR A 172 17.27 -3.36 -5.52
N GLN A 173 17.75 -4.56 -5.21
CA GLN A 173 17.43 -5.25 -3.98
C GLN A 173 18.34 -4.73 -2.87
N CYS A 174 17.81 -4.50 -1.67
CA CYS A 174 18.64 -4.05 -0.55
C CYS A 174 19.47 -5.23 -0.03
N ASP A 175 20.78 -5.04 -0.05
CA ASP A 175 21.83 -5.96 0.42
C ASP A 175 21.90 -6.07 1.95
N LEU A 176 21.30 -5.12 2.67
CA LEU A 176 21.26 -5.14 4.14
C LEU A 176 20.20 -6.07 4.69
N VAL A 177 19.17 -6.41 3.91
CA VAL A 177 18.06 -7.24 4.39
C VAL A 177 18.38 -8.71 4.17
N SER A 178 18.33 -9.49 5.25
CA SER A 178 18.60 -10.93 5.25
C SER A 178 17.57 -11.68 6.09
N ASN A 179 17.55 -13.02 5.98
CA ASN A 179 16.71 -13.85 6.87
C ASN A 179 17.33 -13.90 8.28
N ASP A 180 16.49 -13.81 9.31
CA ASP A 180 16.91 -13.79 10.71
C ASP A 180 17.42 -15.15 11.21
N ASP A 181 17.02 -16.23 10.54
CA ASP A 181 17.47 -17.61 10.77
C ASP A 181 18.80 -17.95 10.08
N GLY A 182 19.39 -17.01 9.34
CA GLY A 182 20.66 -17.17 8.63
C GLY A 182 20.55 -17.90 7.29
N THR A 183 19.34 -18.22 6.81
CA THR A 183 19.15 -18.79 5.47
C THR A 183 19.52 -17.76 4.40
N GLU A 184 20.27 -18.17 3.36
CA GLU A 184 20.78 -17.23 2.34
C GLU A 184 19.67 -16.63 1.49
N CYS A 185 18.76 -17.47 0.97
CA CYS A 185 17.64 -17.01 0.16
C CYS A 185 16.46 -17.97 0.23
N ILE A 186 15.27 -17.45 -0.03
CA ILE A 186 14.04 -18.23 -0.20
C ILE A 186 14.12 -18.94 -1.57
N PRO A 187 13.97 -20.28 -1.61
CA PRO A 187 13.91 -21.02 -2.88
C PRO A 187 12.73 -20.57 -3.76
N GLU A 188 12.92 -20.56 -5.08
CA GLU A 188 11.87 -20.11 -6.03
C GLU A 188 10.57 -20.93 -5.92
N ASP A 189 10.66 -22.24 -5.65
CA ASP A 189 9.47 -23.09 -5.46
C ASP A 189 8.70 -22.73 -4.18
N THR A 190 9.42 -22.30 -3.15
CA THR A 190 8.85 -21.85 -1.88
C THR A 190 8.20 -20.47 -2.03
N GLU A 191 8.88 -19.55 -2.71
CA GLU A 191 8.33 -18.25 -3.11
C GLU A 191 7.01 -18.42 -3.88
N GLN A 192 7.01 -19.27 -4.90
CA GLN A 192 5.83 -19.55 -5.73
C GLN A 192 4.67 -20.12 -4.91
N ARG A 193 4.93 -21.12 -4.05
CA ARG A 193 3.89 -21.70 -3.17
C ARG A 193 3.27 -20.66 -2.23
N TRP A 194 4.08 -19.74 -1.72
CA TRP A 194 3.58 -18.68 -0.83
C TRP A 194 2.74 -17.64 -1.57
N PHE A 195 3.10 -17.30 -2.82
CA PHE A 195 2.23 -16.49 -3.68
C PHE A 195 0.92 -17.20 -3.98
N GLU A 196 0.95 -18.48 -4.36
CA GLU A 196 -0.25 -19.30 -4.64
C GLU A 196 -1.16 -19.41 -3.42
N HIS A 197 -0.59 -19.54 -2.22
CA HIS A 197 -1.39 -19.54 -1.00
C HIS A 197 -2.04 -18.16 -0.75
N THR A 198 -1.34 -17.08 -1.05
CA THR A 198 -1.86 -15.71 -0.91
C THR A 198 -2.99 -15.45 -1.92
N THR A 199 -2.83 -15.83 -3.18
CA THR A 199 -3.89 -15.74 -4.20
C THR A 199 -5.06 -16.66 -3.88
N GLY A 200 -4.82 -17.83 -3.27
CA GLY A 200 -5.85 -18.68 -2.71
C GLY A 200 -6.64 -18.01 -1.58
N CYS A 201 -5.99 -17.23 -0.72
CA CYS A 201 -6.67 -16.41 0.29
C CYS A 201 -7.51 -15.29 -0.35
N GLU A 202 -6.97 -14.63 -1.38
CA GLU A 202 -7.66 -13.59 -2.17
C GLU A 202 -8.93 -14.15 -2.85
N ALA A 203 -8.86 -15.33 -3.46
CA ALA A 203 -10.02 -15.98 -4.05
C ALA A 203 -11.06 -16.37 -2.99
N ARG A 204 -10.63 -16.83 -1.80
CA ARG A 204 -11.54 -17.23 -0.71
C ARG A 204 -12.29 -16.09 -0.05
N ILE A 205 -11.79 -14.84 -0.12
CA ILE A 205 -12.58 -13.67 0.29
C ILE A 205 -13.62 -13.27 -0.77
N GLY A 206 -13.64 -13.95 -1.92
CA GLY A 206 -14.64 -13.78 -2.98
C GLY A 206 -14.15 -12.99 -4.20
N ILE A 207 -12.88 -12.59 -4.26
CA ILE A 207 -12.33 -11.89 -5.43
C ILE A 207 -12.35 -12.85 -6.62
N ASN A 208 -12.84 -12.35 -7.76
CA ASN A 208 -12.89 -13.13 -8.99
C ASN A 208 -11.45 -13.51 -9.43
N PRO A 209 -11.13 -14.80 -9.64
CA PRO A 209 -9.79 -15.22 -10.07
C PRO A 209 -9.27 -14.50 -11.32
N LEU A 210 -10.15 -14.10 -12.25
CA LEU A 210 -9.76 -13.32 -13.43
C LEU A 210 -9.21 -11.95 -13.04
N THR A 211 -9.76 -11.31 -12.01
CA THR A 211 -9.26 -10.01 -11.51
C THR A 211 -7.96 -10.12 -10.70
N ILE A 212 -7.63 -11.31 -10.19
CA ILE A 212 -6.36 -11.55 -9.48
C ILE A 212 -5.19 -11.55 -10.47
N LEU A 213 -5.41 -12.04 -11.70
CA LEU A 213 -4.42 -12.14 -12.76
C LEU A 213 -4.19 -10.80 -13.49
N GLU A 214 -5.12 -9.87 -13.39
CA GLU A 214 -5.06 -8.56 -14.03
C GLU A 214 -4.21 -7.55 -13.21
N HIS A 215 -2.92 -7.82 -13.04
CA HIS A 215 -2.00 -6.94 -12.31
C HIS A 215 -2.04 -5.51 -12.86
N ASP A 216 -2.20 -4.52 -11.96
CA ASP A 216 -2.24 -3.09 -12.28
C ASP A 216 -3.31 -2.69 -13.34
N SER A 217 -4.29 -3.57 -13.60
CA SER A 217 -5.47 -3.27 -14.42
C SER A 217 -6.47 -2.40 -13.66
N PRO A 218 -7.30 -1.58 -14.33
CA PRO A 218 -8.46 -0.92 -13.73
C PRO A 218 -9.39 -1.85 -12.94
N LYS A 219 -9.42 -3.15 -13.23
CA LYS A 219 -10.22 -4.16 -12.49
C LYS A 219 -9.41 -5.11 -11.61
N GLY A 220 -8.08 -4.98 -11.60
CA GLY A 220 -7.19 -5.82 -10.82
C GLY A 220 -7.33 -5.62 -9.31
N SER A 221 -7.13 -6.69 -8.53
CA SER A 221 -7.07 -6.60 -7.06
C SER A 221 -5.66 -6.44 -6.49
N TYR A 222 -4.63 -6.64 -7.33
CA TYR A 222 -3.23 -6.45 -6.95
C TYR A 222 -2.81 -5.00 -7.17
N ARG A 223 -2.72 -4.23 -6.07
CA ARG A 223 -2.50 -2.77 -6.08
C ARG A 223 -1.64 -2.31 -4.92
N THR A 224 -1.17 -1.07 -4.97
CA THR A 224 -0.48 -0.48 -3.82
C THR A 224 -1.43 -0.22 -2.65
N PHE A 225 -0.89 -0.02 -1.45
CA PHE A 225 -1.73 0.24 -0.27
C PHE A 225 -2.55 1.52 -0.39
N HIS A 226 -1.95 2.57 -0.95
CA HIS A 226 -2.65 3.85 -1.09
C HIS A 226 -3.83 3.73 -2.05
N ASP A 227 -3.69 2.98 -3.15
CA ASP A 227 -4.81 2.71 -4.05
C ASP A 227 -5.96 1.98 -3.35
N HIS A 228 -5.65 0.95 -2.55
CA HIS A 228 -6.66 0.27 -1.75
C HIS A 228 -7.37 1.22 -0.77
N ILE A 229 -6.64 2.10 -0.08
CA ILE A 229 -7.26 3.15 0.76
C ILE A 229 -8.19 4.05 -0.07
N MET A 230 -7.74 4.53 -1.24
CA MET A 230 -8.52 5.43 -2.08
C MET A 230 -9.81 4.76 -2.53
N LEU A 231 -9.74 3.50 -2.96
CA LEU A 231 -10.90 2.76 -3.47
C LEU A 231 -11.88 2.35 -2.35
N GLU A 232 -11.36 1.99 -1.18
CA GLU A 232 -12.18 1.51 -0.06
C GLU A 232 -12.89 2.66 0.67
N PHE A 233 -12.17 3.75 0.94
CA PHE A 233 -12.64 4.77 1.88
C PHE A 233 -13.11 6.05 1.19
N VAL A 234 -12.55 6.42 0.05
CA VAL A 234 -12.96 7.64 -0.64
C VAL A 234 -14.16 7.34 -1.53
N ASP A 235 -15.28 8.01 -1.26
CA ASP A 235 -16.47 7.83 -2.11
C ASP A 235 -16.22 8.33 -3.54
N THR A 236 -17.09 7.93 -4.47
CA THR A 236 -16.92 8.22 -5.90
C THR A 236 -16.96 9.71 -6.22
N VAL A 237 -17.70 10.52 -5.45
CA VAL A 237 -17.79 11.96 -5.65
C VAL A 237 -16.47 12.62 -5.23
N ALA A 238 -15.97 12.30 -4.05
CA ALA A 238 -14.70 12.81 -3.57
C ALA A 238 -13.51 12.33 -4.40
N LEU A 239 -13.51 11.07 -4.82
CA LEU A 239 -12.48 10.54 -5.70
C LEU A 239 -12.51 11.27 -7.06
N SER A 240 -13.69 11.57 -7.60
CA SER A 240 -13.83 12.40 -8.82
C SER A 240 -13.25 13.81 -8.62
N GLN A 241 -13.48 14.45 -7.47
CA GLN A 241 -12.90 15.76 -7.16
C GLN A 241 -11.37 15.69 -7.04
N LEU A 242 -10.83 14.67 -6.36
CA LEU A 242 -9.39 14.45 -6.28
C LEU A 242 -8.77 14.19 -7.65
N THR A 243 -9.45 13.45 -8.53
CA THR A 243 -9.02 13.26 -9.93
C THR A 243 -8.92 14.61 -10.65
N LYS A 244 -9.92 15.50 -10.50
CA LYS A 244 -9.88 16.83 -11.13
C LYS A 244 -8.69 17.66 -10.62
N ILE A 245 -8.40 17.60 -9.32
CA ILE A 245 -7.22 18.25 -8.73
C ILE A 245 -5.95 17.64 -9.32
N LYS A 246 -5.83 16.32 -9.35
CA LYS A 246 -4.67 15.63 -9.93
C LYS A 246 -4.42 16.03 -11.38
N MET A 247 -5.48 16.12 -12.18
CA MET A 247 -5.41 16.51 -13.59
C MET A 247 -4.96 17.95 -13.80
N SER A 248 -5.04 18.82 -12.78
CA SER A 248 -4.46 20.16 -12.84
C SER A 248 -2.96 20.20 -12.54
N LEU A 249 -2.32 19.02 -12.36
CA LEU A 249 -0.89 18.86 -12.07
C LEU A 249 -0.43 19.71 -10.88
N PRO A 250 -1.00 19.49 -9.68
CA PRO A 250 -0.72 20.32 -8.52
C PRO A 250 0.74 20.19 -8.09
N THR A 251 1.29 21.29 -7.56
CA THR A 251 2.63 21.27 -6.96
C THR A 251 2.61 20.50 -5.64
N GLU A 252 3.78 20.11 -5.13
CA GLU A 252 3.87 19.49 -3.80
C GLU A 252 3.39 20.43 -2.68
N GLU A 253 3.58 21.75 -2.86
CA GLU A 253 3.07 22.78 -1.95
C GLU A 253 1.53 22.81 -1.95
N ASP A 254 0.90 22.75 -3.13
CA ASP A 254 -0.56 22.66 -3.27
C ASP A 254 -1.11 21.40 -2.59
N ILE A 255 -0.45 20.25 -2.81
CA ILE A 255 -0.82 18.96 -2.21
C ILE A 255 -0.72 19.03 -0.68
N ASN A 256 0.36 19.61 -0.15
CA ASN A 256 0.57 19.77 1.29
C ASN A 256 -0.50 20.69 1.89
N ALA A 257 -0.72 21.86 1.31
CA ALA A 257 -1.73 22.81 1.79
C ALA A 257 -3.14 22.20 1.77
N PHE A 258 -3.46 21.39 0.75
CA PHE A 258 -4.71 20.65 0.68
C PHE A 258 -4.84 19.60 1.80
N ALA A 259 -3.79 18.80 2.03
CA ALA A 259 -3.78 17.78 3.08
C ALA A 259 -3.89 18.39 4.49
N ASP A 260 -3.23 19.53 4.73
CA ASP A 260 -3.27 20.24 6.01
C ASP A 260 -4.66 20.82 6.28
N ALA A 261 -5.30 21.41 5.25
CA ALA A 261 -6.68 21.88 5.35
C ALA A 261 -7.66 20.74 5.66
N LEU A 262 -7.47 19.56 5.05
CA LEU A 262 -8.27 18.37 5.33
C LEU A 262 -8.04 17.84 6.75
N PHE A 263 -6.79 17.88 7.23
CA PHE A 263 -6.44 17.47 8.59
C PHE A 263 -7.14 18.33 9.65
N GLU A 264 -7.01 19.65 9.59
CA GLU A 264 -7.61 20.54 10.59
C GLU A 264 -9.13 20.43 10.60
N LYS A 265 -9.76 20.33 9.42
CA LYS A 265 -11.21 20.12 9.32
C LYS A 265 -11.67 18.79 9.93
N THR A 266 -10.89 17.73 9.76
CA THR A 266 -11.20 16.41 10.35
C THR A 266 -11.06 16.45 11.87
N LYS A 267 -10.04 17.16 12.37
CA LYS A 267 -9.77 17.33 13.80
C LYS A 267 -10.86 18.13 14.52
N GLU A 268 -11.47 19.10 13.85
CA GLU A 268 -12.64 19.83 14.38
C GLU A 268 -13.84 18.91 14.61
N ASN A 269 -14.08 17.95 13.71
CA ASN A 269 -15.18 16.98 13.82
C ASN A 269 -14.94 15.86 14.83
N LEU A 270 -13.71 15.73 15.36
CA LEU A 270 -13.33 14.71 16.35
C LEU A 270 -13.37 15.23 17.80
N LYS A 271 -13.67 16.53 17.99
CA LYS A 271 -13.89 17.16 19.29
C LYS A 271 -15.37 17.09 19.67
#